data_AF-A0A6N0LTF2-F1
#
_entry.id   AF-A0A6N0LTF2-F1
#
_cell.length_a   1.000
_cell.length_b   1.000
_cell.length_c   1.000
_cell.angle_alpha   90.00
_cell.angle_beta   90.00
_cell.angle_gamma   90.00
#
_symmetry.space_group_name_H-M   'P 1'
#
loop_
_entity.id
_entity.type
_entity.pdbx_description
1 polymer ?
#
loop_
_entity_poly.entity_id
_entity_poly.type
_entity_poly.pdbx_seq_one_letter_code
_entity_poly.pdbx_strand_id
1 'polypeptide(L)'
;MKKLLTLVLVTFLLLFSTFTMPAIAADIVNSEQIFSLHCAGCHINGSNIVRRGKNLKRQALKKYGMDSIEAVTSIVTNGKNNMSAYKDRLTEQQITDVAAYVLEQAEKGWR
;
A
#
# COMPACT_ATOMS: atom_id res chain seq x y z
N MET A 1 15.64 -55.41 -1.98
CA MET A 1 16.27 -54.11 -1.65
C MET A 1 15.96 -53.02 -2.68
N LYS A 2 16.28 -53.19 -3.98
CA LYS A 2 15.97 -52.19 -5.03
C LYS A 2 14.47 -51.81 -5.12
N LYS A 3 13.56 -52.80 -5.10
CA LYS A 3 12.09 -52.56 -5.15
C LYS A 3 11.53 -51.83 -3.92
N LEU A 4 12.11 -52.06 -2.73
CA LEU A 4 11.76 -51.34 -1.50
C LEU A 4 12.27 -49.89 -1.54
N LEU A 5 13.47 -49.67 -2.07
CA LEU A 5 14.02 -48.33 -2.28
C LEU A 5 13.18 -47.53 -3.29
N THR A 6 12.74 -48.16 -4.38
CA THR A 6 11.86 -47.53 -5.38
C THR A 6 10.48 -47.21 -4.81
N LEU A 7 9.92 -48.09 -3.97
CA LEU A 7 8.63 -47.86 -3.31
C LEU A 7 8.70 -46.64 -2.37
N VAL A 8 9.77 -46.53 -1.58
CA VAL A 8 10.00 -45.40 -0.65
C VAL A 8 10.20 -44.08 -1.41
N LEU A 9 10.91 -44.12 -2.55
CA LEU A 9 11.14 -42.92 -3.36
C LEU A 9 9.84 -42.39 -3.99
N VAL A 10 8.98 -43.30 -4.48
CA VAL A 10 7.69 -42.93 -5.11
C VAL A 10 6.69 -42.42 -4.07
N THR A 11 6.63 -43.02 -2.88
CA THR A 11 5.76 -42.53 -1.80
C THR A 11 6.23 -41.17 -1.27
N PHE A 12 7.55 -40.95 -1.17
CA PHE A 12 8.09 -39.64 -0.80
C PHE A 12 7.70 -38.58 -1.84
N LEU A 13 7.88 -38.85 -3.14
CA LEU A 13 7.56 -37.89 -4.21
C LEU A 13 6.05 -37.53 -4.26
N LEU A 14 5.17 -38.48 -3.96
CA LEU A 14 3.72 -38.26 -3.90
C LEU A 14 3.30 -37.43 -2.68
N LEU A 15 4.03 -37.52 -1.56
CA LEU A 15 3.76 -36.71 -0.36
C LEU A 15 4.09 -35.22 -0.53
N PHE A 16 5.01 -34.84 -1.44
CA PHE A 16 5.34 -33.43 -1.70
C PHE A 16 4.38 -32.73 -2.67
N SER A 17 3.59 -33.47 -3.44
CA SER A 17 2.69 -32.87 -4.46
C SER A 17 1.39 -32.28 -3.90
N THR A 18 1.09 -32.47 -2.61
CA THR A 18 -0.14 -31.95 -1.98
C THR A 18 0.06 -30.62 -1.24
N PHE A 19 1.27 -30.08 -1.21
CA PHE A 19 1.56 -28.76 -0.65
C PHE A 19 1.31 -27.65 -1.69
N THR A 20 0.07 -27.53 -2.16
CA THR A 20 -0.37 -26.32 -2.86
C THR A 20 -0.59 -25.24 -1.82
N MET A 21 0.36 -24.30 -1.71
CA MET A 21 0.11 -23.09 -0.93
C MET A 21 -1.10 -22.36 -1.53
N PRO A 22 -2.07 -21.91 -0.72
CA PRO A 22 -3.11 -21.03 -1.22
C PRO A 22 -2.41 -19.79 -1.78
N ALA A 23 -2.59 -19.56 -3.08
CA ALA A 23 -2.24 -18.28 -3.69
C ALA A 23 -3.20 -17.26 -3.08
N ILE A 24 -2.78 -16.62 -1.98
CA ILE A 24 -3.41 -15.40 -1.53
C ILE A 24 -3.15 -14.40 -2.65
N ALA A 25 -4.16 -14.17 -3.48
CA ALA A 25 -4.20 -13.00 -4.34
C ALA A 25 -4.28 -11.80 -3.39
N ALA A 26 -3.13 -11.41 -2.83
CA ALA A 26 -2.95 -10.07 -2.35
C ALA A 26 -3.24 -9.22 -3.57
N ASP A 27 -4.37 -8.55 -3.53
CA ASP A 27 -4.79 -7.60 -4.55
C ASP A 27 -3.69 -6.54 -4.57
N ILE A 28 -2.69 -6.77 -5.42
CA ILE A 28 -1.56 -5.87 -5.69
C ILE A 28 -2.11 -4.67 -6.45
N VAL A 29 -3.09 -3.99 -5.86
CA VAL A 29 -3.49 -2.68 -6.31
C VAL A 29 -2.31 -1.79 -6.01
N ASN A 30 -1.57 -1.46 -7.07
CA ASN A 30 -0.39 -0.62 -7.00
C ASN A 30 -0.77 0.67 -6.23
N SER A 31 -0.08 0.98 -5.14
CA SER A 31 -0.34 2.17 -4.31
C SER A 31 -0.28 3.46 -5.14
N GLU A 32 0.51 3.47 -6.21
CA GLU A 32 0.51 4.53 -7.22
C GLU A 32 -0.83 4.64 -7.96
N GLN A 33 -1.46 3.52 -8.32
CA GLN A 33 -2.77 3.50 -8.95
C GLN A 33 -3.86 3.99 -7.98
N ILE A 34 -3.80 3.59 -6.71
CA ILE A 34 -4.69 4.11 -5.66
C ILE A 34 -4.53 5.63 -5.56
N PHE A 35 -3.28 6.10 -5.47
CA PHE A 35 -2.99 7.54 -5.42
C PHE A 35 -3.52 8.26 -6.66
N SER A 36 -3.27 7.72 -7.85
CA SER A 36 -3.72 8.29 -9.13
C SER A 36 -5.24 8.41 -9.20
N LEU A 37 -5.96 7.36 -8.81
CA LEU A 37 -7.42 7.31 -8.88
C LEU A 37 -8.10 8.20 -7.82
N HIS A 38 -7.52 8.27 -6.61
CA HIS A 38 -8.22 8.84 -5.46
C HIS A 38 -7.64 10.15 -4.93
N CYS A 39 -6.36 10.42 -5.16
CA CYS A 39 -5.62 11.51 -4.50
C CYS A 39 -5.10 12.56 -5.50
N ALA A 40 -4.65 12.12 -6.68
CA ALA A 40 -3.95 12.97 -7.65
C ALA A 40 -4.81 14.15 -8.14
N GLY A 41 -6.14 14.01 -8.16
CA GLY A 41 -7.05 15.10 -8.51
C GLY A 41 -6.81 16.39 -7.71
N CYS A 42 -6.38 16.29 -6.45
CA CYS A 42 -5.98 17.44 -5.65
C CYS A 42 -4.46 17.54 -5.41
N HIS A 43 -3.76 16.40 -5.46
CA HIS A 43 -2.39 16.24 -4.97
C HIS A 43 -1.37 15.84 -6.04
N ILE A 44 -1.66 16.08 -7.32
CA ILE A 44 -0.74 15.80 -8.43
C ILE A 44 0.67 16.35 -8.15
N ASN A 45 1.70 15.51 -8.36
CA ASN A 45 3.11 15.81 -8.09
C ASN A 45 3.37 16.35 -6.66
N GLY A 46 2.60 15.85 -5.69
CA GLY A 46 2.70 16.23 -4.29
C GLY A 46 2.17 17.63 -3.99
N SER A 47 1.43 18.24 -4.91
CA SER A 47 0.82 19.56 -4.74
C SER A 47 -0.38 19.51 -3.78
N ASN A 48 -1.06 20.64 -3.61
CA ASN A 48 -2.42 20.70 -3.10
C ASN A 48 -3.13 21.90 -3.75
N ILE A 49 -4.03 21.62 -4.70
CA ILE A 49 -4.74 22.67 -5.44
C ILE A 49 -5.73 23.45 -4.57
N VAL A 50 -6.24 22.84 -3.49
CA VAL A 50 -7.23 23.43 -2.58
C VAL A 50 -6.54 24.29 -1.52
N ARG A 51 -5.43 23.82 -0.96
CA ARG A 51 -4.65 24.49 0.09
C ARG A 51 -3.16 24.39 -0.21
N ARG A 52 -2.62 25.30 -1.02
CA ARG A 52 -1.22 25.28 -1.53
C ARG A 52 -0.13 25.00 -0.47
N GLY A 53 -0.29 25.54 0.74
CA GLY A 53 0.66 25.34 1.85
C GLY A 53 0.59 23.95 2.51
N LYS A 54 -0.51 23.21 2.32
CA LYS A 54 -0.77 21.87 2.89
C LYS A 54 -0.58 20.79 1.82
N ASN A 55 0.58 20.83 1.18
CA ASN A 55 0.95 19.90 0.12
C ASN A 55 1.67 18.66 0.70
N LEU A 56 1.99 17.68 -0.15
CA LEU A 56 2.58 16.40 0.25
C LEU A 56 4.12 16.39 0.11
N LYS A 57 4.74 17.56 0.01
CA LYS A 57 6.21 17.65 0.00
C LYS A 57 6.75 17.48 1.41
N ARG A 58 7.91 16.84 1.55
CA ARG A 58 8.57 16.54 2.83
C ARG A 58 8.57 17.69 3.83
N GLN A 59 8.90 18.91 3.39
CA GLN A 59 8.93 20.09 4.26
C GLN A 59 7.56 20.44 4.85
N ALA A 60 6.49 20.33 4.06
CA ALA A 60 5.13 20.60 4.52
C ALA A 60 4.63 19.50 5.45
N LEU A 61 4.92 18.22 5.13
CA LEU A 61 4.57 17.10 5.98
C LEU A 61 5.21 17.25 7.37
N LYS A 62 6.53 17.49 7.44
CA LYS A 62 7.26 17.75 8.70
C LYS A 62 6.70 18.94 9.47
N LYS A 63 6.49 20.07 8.78
CA LYS A 63 5.95 21.31 9.40
C LYS A 63 4.61 21.09 10.08
N TYR A 64 3.82 20.14 9.61
CA TYR A 64 2.46 19.90 10.09
C TYR A 64 2.29 18.56 10.80
N GLY A 65 3.38 17.85 11.12
CA GLY A 65 3.34 16.56 11.82
C GLY A 65 2.63 15.47 11.03
N MET A 66 2.80 15.47 9.71
CA MET A 66 2.20 14.51 8.77
C MET A 66 3.26 13.62 8.10
N ASP A 67 4.46 13.54 8.66
CA ASP A 67 5.60 12.76 8.15
C ASP A 67 5.71 11.36 8.78
N SER A 68 4.56 10.76 9.14
CA SER A 68 4.48 9.39 9.65
C SER A 68 3.33 8.63 8.99
N ILE A 69 3.43 7.30 8.95
CA ILE A 69 2.39 6.42 8.39
C ILE A 69 1.09 6.63 9.16
N GLU A 70 1.14 6.67 10.48
CA GLU A 70 -0.03 6.82 11.34
C GLU A 70 -0.76 8.14 11.08
N ALA A 71 -0.02 9.23 10.93
CA ALA A 71 -0.60 10.55 10.65
C ALA A 71 -1.29 10.59 9.27
N VAL A 72 -0.64 10.04 8.24
CA VAL A 72 -1.19 10.02 6.88
C VAL A 72 -2.38 9.05 6.79
N THR A 73 -2.27 7.85 7.35
CA THR A 73 -3.39 6.90 7.45
C THR A 73 -4.57 7.54 8.16
N SER A 74 -4.36 8.20 9.30
CA SER A 74 -5.44 8.83 10.07
C SER A 74 -6.19 9.90 9.27
N ILE A 75 -5.49 10.77 8.52
CA ILE A 75 -6.14 11.81 7.71
C ILE A 75 -6.83 11.24 6.47
N VAL A 76 -6.30 10.17 5.87
CA VAL A 76 -6.94 9.51 4.72
C VAL A 76 -8.20 8.77 5.18
N THR A 77 -8.14 8.06 6.30
CA THR A 77 -9.28 7.36 6.90
C THR A 77 -10.40 8.33 7.28
N ASN A 78 -10.07 9.41 7.99
CA ASN A 78 -11.07 10.27 8.64
C ASN A 78 -11.38 11.57 7.88
N GLY A 79 -10.55 11.95 6.91
CA GLY A 79 -10.61 13.26 6.27
C GLY A 79 -10.22 14.39 7.23
N LYS A 80 -10.14 15.61 6.70
CA LYS A 80 -9.92 16.83 7.49
C LYS A 80 -10.28 18.09 6.69
N ASN A 81 -11.23 18.88 7.20
CA ASN A 81 -11.76 20.06 6.50
C ASN A 81 -12.22 19.69 5.08
N ASN A 82 -11.65 20.30 4.05
CA ASN A 82 -12.01 20.08 2.64
C ASN A 82 -11.53 18.72 2.07
N MET A 83 -10.68 17.98 2.79
CA MET A 83 -10.28 16.63 2.39
C MET A 83 -11.29 15.62 2.91
N SER A 84 -12.00 14.93 2.00
CA SER A 84 -12.97 13.89 2.35
C SER A 84 -12.31 12.69 3.06
N ALA A 85 -13.11 11.96 3.83
CA ALA A 85 -12.75 10.65 4.37
C ALA A 85 -12.78 9.57 3.29
N TYR A 86 -11.90 8.57 3.38
CA TYR A 86 -11.81 7.44 2.44
C TYR A 86 -12.11 6.08 3.06
N LYS A 87 -12.39 5.99 4.36
CA LYS A 87 -12.70 4.73 5.07
C LYS A 87 -13.86 3.92 4.47
N ASP A 88 -14.80 4.59 3.79
CA ASP A 88 -15.95 3.94 3.14
C ASP A 88 -15.67 3.59 1.67
N ARG A 89 -14.45 3.86 1.17
CA ARG A 89 -14.06 3.69 -0.24
C ARG A 89 -12.82 2.81 -0.42
N LEU A 90 -11.93 2.79 0.57
CA LEU A 90 -10.68 2.05 0.57
C LEU A 90 -10.62 1.13 1.79
N THR A 91 -10.01 -0.03 1.63
CA THR A 91 -9.71 -0.92 2.76
C THR A 91 -8.62 -0.31 3.65
N GLU A 92 -8.53 -0.75 4.91
CA GLU A 92 -7.48 -0.30 5.83
C GLU A 92 -6.06 -0.54 5.28
N GLN A 93 -5.87 -1.67 4.60
CA GLN A 93 -4.61 -1.99 3.93
C GLN A 93 -4.30 -1.00 2.80
N GLN A 94 -5.27 -0.74 1.91
CA GLN A 94 -5.12 0.23 0.82
C GLN A 94 -4.80 1.65 1.32
N ILE A 95 -5.40 2.05 2.44
CA ILE A 95 -5.11 3.34 3.09
C ILE A 95 -3.66 3.37 3.60
N THR A 96 -3.22 2.31 4.25
CA THR A 96 -1.85 2.18 4.76
C THR A 96 -0.83 2.17 3.61
N ASP A 97 -1.14 1.47 2.53
CA ASP A 97 -0.30 1.37 1.34
C ASP A 97 -0.16 2.73 0.64
N VAL A 98 -1.25 3.47 0.46
CA VAL A 98 -1.18 4.82 -0.14
C VAL A 98 -0.48 5.82 0.79
N ALA A 99 -0.58 5.64 2.12
CA ALA A 99 0.18 6.43 3.09
C ALA A 99 1.69 6.19 2.94
N ALA A 100 2.12 4.94 2.82
CA ALA A 100 3.51 4.59 2.56
C ALA A 100 4.02 5.17 1.24
N TYR A 101 3.22 5.04 0.17
CA TYR A 101 3.52 5.63 -1.13
C TYR A 101 3.72 7.15 -1.04
N VAL A 102 2.83 7.88 -0.35
CA VAL A 102 2.95 9.34 -0.19
C VAL A 102 4.26 9.73 0.50
N LEU A 103 4.66 9.01 1.56
CA LEU A 103 5.89 9.30 2.29
C LEU A 103 7.13 8.97 1.45
N GLU A 104 7.13 7.84 0.75
CA GLU A 104 8.21 7.47 -0.17
C GLU A 104 8.39 8.54 -1.27
N GLN A 105 7.29 8.95 -1.91
CA GLN A 105 7.33 9.99 -2.94
C GLN A 105 7.77 11.35 -2.35
N ALA A 106 7.39 11.66 -1.11
CA ALA A 106 7.86 12.88 -0.45
C ALA A 106 9.38 12.89 -0.23
N GLU A 107 9.99 11.74 0.12
CA GLU A 107 11.44 11.60 0.26
C GLU A 107 12.16 11.66 -1.09
N LYS A 108 11.58 11.08 -2.15
CA LYS A 108 12.07 11.24 -3.53
C LYS A 108 11.85 12.63 -4.12
N GLY A 109 11.09 13.49 -3.42
CA GLY A 109 10.77 14.84 -3.88
C GLY A 109 9.77 14.86 -5.03
N TRP A 110 8.93 13.82 -5.15
CA TRP A 110 7.93 13.63 -6.21
C TRP A 110 8.55 13.59 -7.62
N ARG A 111 9.63 12.82 -7.76
CA ARG A 111 10.38 12.56 -8.99
C ARG A 111 10.60 11.07 -9.19
#